data_AF-A0A4R5VLQ0-F1
#
_entry.id   AF-A0A4R5VLQ0-F1
#
_cell.length_a   1.000
_cell.length_b   1.000
_cell.length_c   1.000
_cell.angle_alpha   90.00
_cell.angle_beta   90.00
_cell.angle_gamma   90.00
#
_symmetry.space_group_name_H-M   'P 1'
#
loop_
_entity.id
_entity.type
_entity.pdbx_description
1 polymer ?
#
loop_
_entity_poly.entity_id
_entity_poly.type
_entity_poly.pdbx_seq_one_letter_code
_entity_poly.pdbx_strand_id
1 'polypeptide(L)' 'MYNGRDMTELSMMSIKEWDDQELSFFHHSLQQMVPYLNSEGQTIHREIIEEIMDRGGLKKE' A
#
# COMPACT_ATOMS: atom_id res chain seq x y z
N MET A 1 8.34 -13.99 3.62
CA MET A 1 8.70 -12.56 3.53
C MET A 1 9.42 -12.36 2.22
N TYR A 2 9.10 -11.29 1.50
CA TYR A 2 9.83 -10.91 0.29
C TYR A 2 11.25 -10.48 0.68
N ASN A 3 12.25 -10.98 -0.06
CA ASN A 3 13.68 -10.76 0.20
C ASN A 3 14.39 -10.07 -0.99
N GLY A 4 13.64 -9.52 -1.94
CA GLY A 4 14.18 -8.77 -3.09
C GLY A 4 14.47 -7.30 -2.74
N ARG A 5 14.85 -6.51 -3.75
CA ARG A 5 15.11 -5.07 -3.62
C ARG A 5 13.85 -4.33 -3.17
N ASP A 6 13.99 -3.29 -2.37
CA ASP A 6 12.82 -2.50 -1.94
C ASP A 6 12.32 -1.53 -3.04
N MET A 7 11.16 -0.91 -2.80
CA MET A 7 10.60 0.04 -3.77
C MET A 7 11.47 1.28 -3.97
N THR A 8 12.23 1.71 -2.97
CA THR A 8 13.10 2.88 -3.09
C THR A 8 14.19 2.58 -4.11
N GLU A 9 14.86 1.43 -3.97
CA GLU A 9 15.86 0.98 -4.93
C GLU A 9 15.26 0.77 -6.32
N LEU A 10 14.15 0.03 -6.40
CA LEU A 10 13.52 -0.33 -7.66
C LEU A 10 12.95 0.88 -8.42
N SER A 11 12.51 1.92 -7.72
CA SER A 11 12.00 3.16 -8.33
C SER A 11 13.08 4.00 -9.02
N MET A 12 14.35 3.78 -8.68
CA MET A 12 15.49 4.48 -9.27
C MET A 12 16.02 3.80 -10.53
N MET A 13 15.42 2.69 -10.96
CA MET A 13 15.85 1.93 -12.13
C MET A 13 14.68 1.63 -13.08
N SER A 14 15.00 1.16 -14.28
CA SER A 14 13.97 0.84 -15.26
C SER A 14 13.16 -0.38 -14.80
N ILE A 15 11.83 -0.35 -14.96
CA ILE A 15 10.96 -1.50 -14.68
C ILE A 15 11.32 -2.75 -15.51
N LYS A 16 12.06 -2.57 -16.62
CA LYS A 16 12.56 -3.68 -17.44
C LYS A 16 13.72 -4.45 -16.78
N GLU A 17 14.32 -3.89 -15.73
CA GLU A 17 15.43 -4.48 -14.96
C GLU A 17 14.95 -5.16 -13.67
N TRP A 18 13.64 -5.17 -13.45
CA TRP A 18 13.02 -5.86 -12.33
C TRP A 18 12.87 -7.34 -12.66
N ASP A 19 13.10 -8.20 -11.69
CA ASP A 19 12.86 -9.63 -11.88
C ASP A 19 11.39 -10.01 -11.62
N ASP A 20 11.02 -11.23 -12.02
CA ASP A 20 9.63 -11.71 -11.93
C ASP A 20 9.09 -11.76 -10.49
N GLN A 21 9.95 -12.00 -9.49
CA GLN A 21 9.54 -12.02 -8.09
C GLN A 21 9.22 -10.61 -7.61
N GLU A 22 10.03 -9.63 -7.99
CA GLU A 22 9.82 -8.22 -7.65
C GLU A 22 8.55 -7.68 -8.32
N LEU A 23 8.36 -7.98 -9.61
CA LEU A 23 7.16 -7.63 -10.35
C LEU A 23 5.91 -8.24 -9.70
N SER A 24 5.94 -9.55 -9.40
CA SER A 24 4.81 -10.24 -8.77
C SER A 24 4.49 -9.67 -7.39
N PHE A 25 5.52 -9.45 -6.56
CA PHE A 25 5.36 -8.96 -5.20
C PHE A 25 4.75 -7.56 -5.16
N PHE A 26 5.27 -6.62 -5.96
CA PHE A 26 4.76 -5.25 -5.95
C PHE A 26 3.46 -5.10 -6.73
N HIS A 27 3.23 -5.89 -7.78
CA HIS A 27 1.90 -5.98 -8.38
C HIS A 27 0.86 -6.42 -7.35
N HIS A 28 1.14 -7.49 -6.59
CA HIS A 28 0.21 -7.98 -5.58
C HIS A 28 -0.01 -6.98 -4.44
N SER A 29 1.05 -6.30 -4.00
CA SER A 29 0.99 -5.29 -2.96
C SER A 29 0.17 -4.07 -3.37
N LEU A 30 0.28 -3.65 -4.63
CA LEU A 30 -0.36 -2.44 -5.14
C LEU A 30 -1.78 -2.68 -5.66
N GLN A 31 -2.10 -3.84 -6.24
CA GLN A 31 -3.41 -4.08 -6.87
C GLN A 31 -4.61 -3.82 -5.95
N GLN A 32 -4.47 -4.05 -4.64
CA GLN A 32 -5.55 -3.84 -3.66
C GLN A 32 -5.69 -2.36 -3.26
N MET A 33 -4.62 -1.58 -3.37
CA MET A 33 -4.58 -0.18 -2.91
C MET A 33 -4.78 0.83 -4.03
N VAL A 34 -4.37 0.50 -5.27
CA VAL A 34 -4.46 1.39 -6.44
C VAL A 34 -5.83 2.06 -6.62
N PRO A 35 -6.97 1.35 -6.47
CA PRO A 35 -8.30 1.99 -6.60
C PRO A 35 -8.54 3.14 -5.62
N TYR A 36 -7.85 3.13 -4.47
CA TYR A 36 -7.99 4.11 -3.40
C TYR A 36 -6.88 5.18 -3.39
N LEU A 37 -5.96 5.18 -4.35
CA LEU A 37 -4.90 6.20 -4.47
C LEU A 37 -5.41 7.49 -5.15
N ASN A 38 -6.55 8.00 -4.69
CA ASN A 38 -7.20 9.20 -5.21
C ASN A 38 -7.93 9.98 -4.07
N SER A 39 -8.65 11.05 -4.42
CA SER A 39 -9.39 11.86 -3.44
C SER A 39 -10.52 11.09 -2.74
N GLU A 40 -11.12 10.11 -3.41
CA GLU A 40 -12.16 9.25 -2.82
C GLU A 40 -11.58 8.34 -1.75
N GLY A 41 -10.44 7.70 -2.00
CA GLY A 41 -9.74 6.92 -0.98
C GLY A 41 -9.28 7.73 0.22
N GLN A 42 -8.92 9.01 0.04
CA GLN A 42 -8.64 9.92 1.17
C GLN A 42 -9.89 10.18 2.02
N THR A 43 -11.05 10.38 1.39
CA THR A 43 -12.33 10.51 2.09
C THR A 43 -12.65 9.25 2.89
N ILE A 44 -12.56 8.07 2.25
CA ILE A 44 -12.78 6.78 2.91
C ILE A 44 -11.85 6.62 4.13
N HIS A 45 -10.57 6.98 3.98
CA HIS A 45 -9.61 6.90 5.08
C HIS A 45 -9.99 7.81 6.26
N ARG A 46 -10.45 9.04 5.99
CA ARG A 46 -10.93 9.95 7.04
C ARG A 46 -12.16 9.39 7.75
N GLU A 47 -13.13 8.86 7.02
CA GLU A 47 -14.33 8.24 7.58
C GLU A 47 -13.99 7.05 8.49
N ILE A 48 -13.01 6.23 8.10
CA ILE A 48 -12.50 5.13 8.95
C ILE A 48 -11.90 5.67 10.26
N ILE A 49 -11.10 6.75 10.19
CA ILE A 49 -10.51 7.37 11.39
C ILE A 49 -11.61 7.92 12.30
N GLU A 50 -12.59 8.64 11.74
CA GLU A 50 -13.73 9.19 12.47
C GLU A 50 -14.48 8.07 13.20
N GLU A 51 -14.79 6.97 12.51
CA GLU A 51 -15.46 5.81 13.10
C GLU A 51 -14.63 5.13 14.21
N ILE A 52 -13.31 5.01 14.03
CA ILE A 52 -12.42 4.49 15.09
C ILE A 52 -12.49 5.37 16.34
N MET A 53 -12.47 6.68 16.16
CA MET A 53 -12.53 7.64 17.26
C MET A 53 -13.89 7.57 17.97
N ASP A 54 -14.98 7.51 17.22
CA ASP A 54 -16.34 7.38 17.74
C ASP A 54 -16.54 6.09 18.56
N ARG A 55 -15.82 5.01 18.20
CA ARG A 55 -15.79 3.75 18.96
C ARG A 55 -14.88 3.76 20.20
N GLY A 56 -14.27 4.89 20.52
CA GLY A 56 -13.38 5.05 21.68
C GLY A 56 -11.91 4.70 21.39
N GLY A 57 -11.49 4.75 20.13
CA GLY A 57 -10.12 4.56 19.68
C GLY A 57 -9.70 3.09 19.51
N LEU A 58 -8.48 2.89 19.00
CA LEU A 58 -7.89 1.55 18.87
C LEU A 58 -7.51 1.00 20.24
N LYS A 59 -8.15 -0.11 20.65
CA LYS A 59 -7.73 -0.87 21.82
C LYS A 59 -6.45 -1.63 21.48
N LYS A 60 -5.45 -1.56 22.34
CA LYS A 60 -4.26 -2.43 22.24
C LYS A 60 -4.69 -3.85 22.57
N GLU A 61 -4.33 -4.81 21.72
CA GLU A 61 -4.37 -6.25 22.02
C GLU A 61 -3.27 -6.65 23.00
#